data_AF-A0A2M7IBM0-F1
#
_entry.id   AF-A0A2M7IBM0-F1
#
_cell.length_a   1.000
_cell.length_b   1.000
_cell.length_c   1.000
_cell.angle_alpha   90.00
_cell.angle_beta   90.00
_cell.angle_gamma   90.00
#
_symmetry.space_group_name_H-M   'P 1'
#
loop_
_entity.id
_entity.type
_entity.pdbx_description
1 polymer ?
#
loop_
_entity_poly.entity_id
_entity_poly.type
_entity_poly.pdbx_seq_one_letter_code
_entity_poly.pdbx_strand_id
1 'polypeptide(L)'
;FFGKQAKKLTLEESAFLAGLPQAPSQYSPYNNPDLAIKRRNEVLKAMLEQKFIDKNAYEKAIKTKINVKPFEEKIRAPHFVFYIKNILEQKYTTKEIEEGGLKITTTLDLDIQTEAEKILKEELEEVKELDVSNGAVLITRPPTGEILAMLGSVDYFASPSGTFNVTVADRQPGSSIKPINYAIGIERKLVTAATVFIDSPTCFSGRGQPKGYCPVNYDGKFHGQQALRFSLGNSFNIPAVKMLAVNGVENFVASASAFGINSFKDPKNYGLSLTLGGGEVKMTEMATAFS
;
A
#
# COMPACT_ATOMS: atom_id res chain seq x y z
N PHE A 1 -10.84 14.35 22.42
CA PHE A 1 -11.14 14.63 23.83
C PHE A 1 -12.46 14.02 24.29
N PHE A 2 -13.64 14.60 24.04
CA PHE A 2 -14.90 14.13 24.69
C PHE A 2 -15.86 13.34 23.80
N GLY A 3 -15.67 13.37 22.48
CA GLY A 3 -16.60 12.72 21.53
C GLY A 3 -18.01 13.30 21.58
N LYS A 4 -18.13 14.60 21.90
CA LYS A 4 -19.37 15.38 21.97
C LYS A 4 -19.29 16.54 20.99
N GLN A 5 -20.44 16.97 20.46
CA GLN A 5 -20.52 18.24 19.73
C GLN A 5 -20.24 19.42 20.68
N ALA A 6 -19.62 20.49 20.18
CA ALA A 6 -19.23 21.64 21.00
C ALA A 6 -20.39 22.21 21.85
N LYS A 7 -21.60 22.28 21.28
CA LYS A 7 -22.82 22.75 21.98
C LYS A 7 -23.28 21.86 23.15
N LYS A 8 -22.75 20.63 23.27
CA LYS A 8 -23.10 19.65 24.31
C LYS A 8 -22.01 19.51 25.38
N LEU A 9 -20.97 20.34 25.33
CA LEU A 9 -19.91 20.32 26.31
C LEU A 9 -20.41 20.88 27.64
N THR A 10 -19.98 20.27 28.75
CA THR A 10 -20.20 20.84 30.08
C THR A 10 -19.26 22.03 30.32
N LEU A 11 -19.49 22.77 31.41
CA LEU A 11 -18.66 23.92 31.77
C LEU A 11 -17.18 23.51 31.95
N GLU A 12 -16.92 22.43 32.69
CA GLU A 12 -15.56 21.92 32.93
C GLU A 12 -14.88 21.40 31.66
N GLU A 13 -15.63 20.77 30.75
CA GLU A 13 -15.12 20.32 29.44
C GLU A 13 -14.80 21.52 28.53
N SER A 14 -15.63 22.56 28.56
CA SER A 14 -15.44 23.79 27.80
C SER A 14 -14.23 24.57 28.30
N ALA A 15 -14.11 24.74 29.62
CA ALA A 15 -12.96 25.40 30.25
C ALA A 15 -11.65 24.64 29.99
N PHE A 16 -11.71 23.31 29.96
CA PHE A 16 -10.58 22.48 29.58
C PHE A 16 -10.12 22.77 28.14
N LEU A 17 -11.03 22.73 27.16
CA LEU A 17 -10.68 23.00 25.76
C LEU A 17 -10.18 24.43 25.54
N ALA A 18 -10.78 25.42 26.21
CA ALA A 18 -10.37 26.81 26.15
C ALA A 18 -8.96 27.05 26.73
N GLY A 19 -8.49 26.16 27.62
CA GLY A 19 -7.15 26.23 28.19
C GLY A 19 -6.03 25.70 27.28
N LEU A 20 -6.36 24.87 26.29
CA LEU A 20 -5.38 24.18 25.43
C LEU A 20 -4.58 25.10 24.48
N PRO A 21 -5.16 26.12 23.81
CA PRO A 21 -4.47 26.88 22.76
C PRO A 21 -3.14 27.52 23.19
N GLN A 22 -2.96 27.83 24.48
CA GLN A 22 -1.71 28.42 24.97
C GLN A 22 -0.51 27.47 24.83
N ALA A 23 -0.70 26.17 25.08
CA ALA A 23 0.35 25.16 24.94
C ALA A 23 -0.28 23.76 24.76
N PRO A 24 -0.83 23.44 23.57
CA PRO A 24 -1.66 22.25 23.37
C PRO A 24 -0.96 20.93 23.74
N SER A 25 0.33 20.80 23.41
CA SER A 25 1.14 19.61 23.72
C SER A 25 1.42 19.47 25.22
N GLN A 26 1.67 20.59 25.91
CA GLN A 26 1.97 20.62 27.35
C GLN A 26 0.72 20.36 28.18
N TYR A 27 -0.42 20.94 27.79
CA TYR A 27 -1.71 20.75 28.46
C TYR A 27 -2.50 19.57 27.89
N SER A 28 -1.89 18.76 27.03
CA SER A 28 -2.50 17.53 26.54
C SER A 28 -2.76 16.57 27.70
N PRO A 29 -3.99 16.10 27.90
CA PRO A 29 -4.35 15.16 28.95
C PRO A 29 -3.76 13.75 28.71
N TYR A 30 -3.33 13.47 27.48
CA TYR A 30 -2.69 12.21 27.11
C TYR A 30 -1.22 12.16 27.52
N ASN A 31 -0.58 13.34 27.63
CA ASN A 31 0.84 13.46 27.97
C ASN A 31 1.02 13.92 29.43
N ASN A 32 0.23 14.90 29.87
CA ASN A 32 0.37 15.59 31.16
C ASN A 32 -1.01 15.86 31.80
N PRO A 33 -1.70 14.82 32.31
CA PRO A 33 -3.06 14.95 32.84
C PRO A 33 -3.19 15.97 33.98
N ASP A 34 -2.19 16.04 34.87
CA ASP A 34 -2.21 16.98 36.01
C ASP A 34 -2.09 18.44 35.56
N LEU A 35 -1.22 18.72 34.59
CA LEU A 35 -1.09 20.07 34.01
C LEU A 35 -2.37 20.47 33.28
N ALA A 36 -3.02 19.53 32.62
CA ALA A 36 -4.30 19.76 31.94
C ALA A 36 -5.42 20.14 32.93
N ILE A 37 -5.50 19.46 34.08
CA ILE A 37 -6.44 19.79 35.17
C ILE A 37 -6.14 21.16 35.78
N LYS A 38 -4.86 21.43 36.06
CA LYS A 38 -4.43 22.73 36.60
C LYS A 38 -4.82 23.86 35.64
N ARG A 39 -4.54 23.69 34.35
CA ARG A 39 -4.85 24.68 33.32
C ARG A 39 -6.36 24.93 33.20
N ARG A 40 -7.18 23.88 33.20
CA ARG A 40 -8.64 24.01 33.26
C ARG A 40 -9.09 24.86 34.47
N ASN A 41 -8.53 24.61 35.65
CA ASN A 41 -8.91 25.32 36.87
C ASN A 41 -8.55 26.82 36.80
N GLU A 42 -7.45 27.17 36.16
CA GLU A 42 -7.10 28.57 35.88
C GLU A 42 -8.15 29.25 34.99
N VAL A 43 -8.61 28.55 33.94
CA VAL A 43 -9.69 29.06 33.07
C VAL A 43 -10.99 29.23 33.86
N LEU A 44 -11.39 28.23 34.66
CA LEU A 44 -12.59 28.32 35.51
C LEU A 44 -12.51 29.49 36.50
N LYS A 45 -11.33 29.72 37.09
CA LYS A 45 -11.10 30.85 38.00
C LYS A 45 -11.24 32.19 37.27
N ALA A 46 -10.64 32.31 36.09
CA ALA A 46 -10.78 33.51 35.26
C ALA A 46 -12.25 33.77 34.86
N MET A 47 -13.01 32.72 34.52
CA MET A 47 -14.45 32.84 34.21
C MET A 47 -15.26 33.34 35.41
N LEU A 48 -14.93 32.91 36.63
CA LEU A 48 -15.56 33.40 37.86
C LEU A 48 -15.22 34.87 38.12
N GLU A 49 -13.94 35.25 38.01
CA GLU A 49 -13.47 36.63 38.19
C GLU A 49 -14.11 37.61 37.19
N GLN A 50 -14.32 37.16 35.95
CA GLN A 50 -14.98 37.90 34.89
C GLN A 50 -16.52 37.78 34.93
N LYS A 51 -17.08 37.12 35.95
CA LYS A 51 -18.54 36.94 36.16
C LYS A 51 -19.28 36.19 35.04
N PHE A 52 -18.59 35.37 34.26
CA PHE A 52 -19.23 34.46 33.29
C PHE A 52 -19.89 33.25 33.97
N ILE A 53 -19.46 32.91 35.19
CA ILE A 53 -20.06 31.85 36.02
C ILE A 53 -20.19 32.35 37.45
N ASP A 54 -21.10 31.75 38.22
CA ASP A 54 -21.23 32.00 39.65
C ASP A 54 -20.31 31.10 40.49
N LYS A 55 -20.24 31.40 41.80
CA LYS A 55 -19.40 30.66 42.75
C LYS A 55 -19.79 29.18 42.86
N ASN A 56 -21.09 28.87 42.79
CA ASN A 56 -21.57 27.49 42.91
C ASN A 56 -21.17 26.66 41.69
N ALA A 57 -21.29 27.23 40.49
CA ALA A 57 -20.85 26.64 39.24
C ALA A 57 -19.34 26.39 39.23
N TYR A 58 -18.55 27.36 39.69
CA TYR A 58 -17.10 27.21 39.85
C TYR A 58 -16.74 26.07 40.80
N GLU A 59 -17.28 26.07 42.02
CA GLU A 59 -16.96 25.06 43.04
C GLU A 59 -17.37 23.64 42.61
N LYS A 60 -18.47 23.52 41.86
CA LYS A 60 -18.88 22.26 41.24
C LYS A 60 -17.90 21.84 40.14
N ALA A 61 -17.57 22.73 39.21
CA ALA A 61 -16.74 22.43 38.05
C ALA A 61 -15.31 22.02 38.41
N ILE A 62 -14.69 22.65 39.42
CA ILE A 62 -13.32 22.29 39.84
C ILE A 62 -13.25 20.88 40.48
N LYS A 63 -14.34 20.43 41.12
CA LYS A 63 -14.44 19.11 41.77
C LYS A 63 -14.80 18.01 40.76
N THR A 64 -15.42 18.34 39.63
CA THR A 64 -15.73 17.38 38.59
C THR A 64 -14.45 16.85 37.94
N LYS A 65 -14.30 15.53 37.91
CA LYS A 65 -13.21 14.88 37.16
C LYS A 65 -13.48 14.95 35.66
N ILE A 66 -12.44 15.22 34.87
CA ILE A 66 -12.54 15.17 33.42
C ILE A 66 -12.16 13.78 32.95
N ASN A 67 -13.12 13.12 32.29
CA ASN A 67 -12.87 11.87 31.58
C ASN A 67 -12.69 12.20 30.10
N VAL A 68 -11.42 12.24 29.67
CA VAL A 68 -11.13 12.27 28.24
C VAL A 68 -11.26 10.86 27.68
N LYS A 69 -11.84 10.75 26.49
CA LYS A 69 -11.78 9.50 25.72
C LYS A 69 -10.31 9.17 25.45
N PRO A 70 -9.91 7.89 25.51
CA PRO A 70 -8.60 7.47 25.01
C PRO A 70 -8.36 8.04 23.63
N PHE A 71 -7.10 8.38 23.35
CA PHE A 71 -6.71 8.71 22.00
C PHE A 71 -6.85 7.44 21.14
N GLU A 72 -7.94 7.33 20.39
CA GLU A 72 -8.14 6.29 19.38
C GLU A 72 -7.96 6.93 18.00
N GLU A 73 -6.73 6.93 17.50
CA GLU A 73 -6.50 7.02 16.06
C GLU A 73 -6.52 5.63 15.46
N LYS A 74 -7.71 5.01 15.39
CA LYS A 74 -7.88 3.84 14.53
C LYS A 74 -8.07 4.33 13.10
N ILE A 75 -6.97 4.71 12.46
CA ILE A 75 -6.93 4.91 11.02
C ILE A 75 -7.37 3.59 10.39
N ARG A 76 -8.49 3.59 9.68
CA ARG A 76 -8.92 2.44 8.86
C ARG A 76 -8.14 2.46 7.55
N ALA A 77 -7.71 1.29 7.08
CA ALA A 77 -6.91 1.15 5.85
C ALA A 77 -5.69 2.09 5.80
N PRO A 78 -4.80 2.08 6.81
CA PRO A 78 -3.72 3.07 6.93
C PRO A 78 -2.81 3.12 5.71
N HIS A 79 -2.48 1.98 5.09
CA HIS A 79 -1.71 1.93 3.84
C HIS A 79 -2.36 2.73 2.72
N PHE A 80 -3.68 2.59 2.53
CA PHE A 80 -4.44 3.35 1.56
C PHE A 80 -4.50 4.85 1.91
N VAL A 81 -4.74 5.18 3.18
CA VAL A 81 -4.81 6.58 3.65
C VAL A 81 -3.50 7.31 3.38
N PHE A 82 -2.36 6.72 3.72
CA PHE A 82 -1.05 7.33 3.46
C PHE A 82 -0.67 7.33 1.97
N TYR A 83 -1.13 6.35 1.20
CA TYR A 83 -1.02 6.37 -0.27
C TYR A 83 -1.75 7.58 -0.87
N ILE A 84 -2.99 7.85 -0.45
CA ILE A 84 -3.75 9.01 -0.90
C ILE A 84 -3.11 10.31 -0.42
N LYS A 85 -2.60 10.36 0.83
CA LYS A 85 -1.86 11.53 1.34
C LYS A 85 -0.67 11.86 0.44
N ASN A 86 0.14 10.86 0.05
CA ASN A 86 1.27 11.05 -0.85
C ASN A 86 0.84 11.59 -2.23
N ILE A 87 -0.25 11.07 -2.81
CA ILE A 87 -0.79 11.61 -4.08
C ILE A 87 -1.20 13.09 -3.93
N LEU A 88 -1.81 13.46 -2.81
CA LEU A 88 -2.22 14.84 -2.57
C LEU A 88 -1.02 15.77 -2.38
N GLU A 89 0.04 15.33 -1.71
CA GLU A 89 1.28 16.09 -1.52
C GLU A 89 2.00 16.40 -2.85
N GLN A 90 1.73 15.63 -3.91
CA GLN A 90 2.23 15.94 -5.26
C GLN A 90 1.47 17.09 -5.93
N LYS A 91 0.30 17.48 -5.41
CA LYS A 91 -0.62 18.46 -6.02
C LYS A 91 -0.88 19.68 -5.15
N TYR A 92 -0.81 19.52 -3.83
CA TYR A 92 -1.14 20.54 -2.83
C TYR A 92 0.00 20.67 -1.83
N THR A 93 0.11 21.84 -1.22
CA THR A 93 1.05 22.06 -0.12
C THR A 93 0.58 21.35 1.15
N THR A 94 1.52 21.00 2.03
CA THR A 94 1.21 20.41 3.34
C THR A 94 0.22 21.27 4.13
N LYS A 95 0.35 22.60 4.06
CA LYS A 95 -0.56 23.52 4.74
C LYS A 95 -1.99 23.41 4.21
N GLU A 96 -2.19 23.32 2.90
CA GLU A 96 -3.52 23.14 2.32
C GLU A 96 -4.14 21.79 2.71
N ILE A 97 -3.33 20.73 2.74
CA ILE A 97 -3.78 19.39 3.11
C ILE A 97 -4.16 19.33 4.59
N GLU A 98 -3.33 19.89 5.48
CA GLU A 98 -3.48 19.73 6.93
C GLU A 98 -4.37 20.81 7.58
N GLU A 99 -4.40 22.02 7.02
CA GLU A 99 -5.12 23.17 7.61
C GLU A 99 -6.29 23.66 6.73
N GLY A 100 -6.37 23.22 5.47
CA GLY A 100 -7.36 23.72 4.50
C GLY A 100 -8.79 23.22 4.72
N GLY A 101 -9.02 22.31 5.68
CA GLY A 101 -10.35 21.76 5.97
C GLY A 101 -10.93 20.92 4.83
N LEU A 102 -10.07 20.33 3.99
CA LEU A 102 -10.46 19.54 2.83
C LEU A 102 -11.24 18.29 3.24
N LYS A 103 -12.25 17.93 2.44
CA LYS A 103 -12.95 16.65 2.53
C LYS A 103 -12.62 15.82 1.30
N ILE A 104 -11.87 14.74 1.51
CA ILE A 104 -11.41 13.86 0.43
C ILE A 104 -12.33 12.64 0.39
N THR A 105 -13.01 12.45 -0.73
CA THR A 105 -13.78 11.22 -1.01
C THR A 105 -12.93 10.33 -1.90
N THR A 106 -12.77 9.06 -1.52
CA THR A 106 -11.89 8.10 -2.20
C THR A 106 -12.69 6.90 -2.73
N THR A 107 -12.01 6.01 -3.43
CA THR A 107 -12.57 4.78 -4.01
C THR A 107 -12.57 3.59 -3.05
N LEU A 108 -12.01 3.76 -1.84
CA LEU A 108 -11.88 2.68 -0.87
C LEU A 108 -13.25 2.13 -0.50
N ASP A 109 -13.41 0.82 -0.69
CA ASP A 109 -14.56 0.08 -0.21
C ASP A 109 -14.17 -0.56 1.12
N LEU A 110 -14.78 -0.08 2.21
CA LEU A 110 -14.42 -0.52 3.55
C LEU A 110 -14.83 -1.96 3.85
N ASP A 111 -15.85 -2.49 3.16
CA ASP A 111 -16.28 -3.86 3.35
C ASP A 111 -15.32 -4.82 2.65
N ILE A 112 -14.91 -4.48 1.41
CA ILE A 112 -13.86 -5.23 0.68
C ILE A 112 -12.53 -5.16 1.44
N GLN A 113 -12.14 -3.99 1.94
CA GLN A 113 -10.92 -3.81 2.72
C GLN A 113 -10.92 -4.70 3.97
N THR A 114 -12.00 -4.68 4.76
CA THR A 114 -12.08 -5.47 5.99
C THR A 114 -12.08 -6.97 5.72
N GLU A 115 -12.74 -7.43 4.65
CA GLU A 115 -12.67 -8.85 4.26
C GLU A 115 -11.26 -9.23 3.78
N ALA A 116 -10.59 -8.38 3.00
CA ALA A 116 -9.21 -8.61 2.57
C ALA A 116 -8.21 -8.66 3.74
N GLU A 117 -8.40 -7.82 4.78
CA GLU A 117 -7.59 -7.85 6.01
C GLU A 117 -7.76 -9.18 6.76
N LYS A 118 -8.99 -9.68 6.83
CA LYS A 118 -9.30 -10.96 7.43
C LYS A 118 -8.65 -12.12 6.66
N ILE A 119 -8.88 -12.19 5.34
CA ILE A 119 -8.34 -13.25 4.48
C ILE A 119 -6.82 -13.26 4.54
N LEU A 120 -6.15 -12.11 4.39
CA LEU A 120 -4.70 -12.04 4.43
C LEU A 120 -4.14 -12.58 5.75
N LYS A 121 -4.79 -12.28 6.86
CA LYS A 121 -4.39 -12.77 8.18
C LYS A 121 -4.60 -14.28 8.31
N GLU A 122 -5.74 -14.80 7.87
CA GLU A 122 -6.05 -16.23 7.91
C GLU A 122 -5.05 -17.04 7.08
N GLU A 123 -4.81 -16.63 5.82
CA GLU A 123 -3.85 -17.28 4.92
C GLU A 123 -2.43 -17.29 5.49
N LEU A 124 -1.98 -16.20 6.13
CA LEU A 124 -0.65 -16.14 6.72
C LEU A 124 -0.48 -17.02 7.97
N GLU A 125 -1.54 -17.23 8.75
CA GLU A 125 -1.48 -18.20 9.85
C GLU A 125 -1.40 -19.64 9.33
N GLU A 126 -2.02 -19.97 8.18
CA GLU A 126 -1.93 -21.31 7.58
C GLU A 126 -0.52 -21.64 7.08
N VAL A 127 0.22 -20.65 6.57
CA VAL A 127 1.58 -20.83 6.03
C VAL A 127 2.70 -20.42 6.99
N LYS A 128 2.37 -20.16 8.25
CA LYS A 128 3.32 -19.68 9.26
C LYS A 128 4.55 -20.57 9.44
N GLU A 129 4.38 -21.88 9.34
CA GLU A 129 5.47 -22.87 9.43
C GLU A 129 6.47 -22.78 8.26
N LEU A 130 6.14 -22.05 7.18
CA LEU A 130 7.02 -21.75 6.05
C LEU A 130 7.84 -20.46 6.24
N ASP A 131 7.83 -19.90 7.45
CA ASP A 131 8.53 -18.64 7.81
C ASP A 131 8.06 -17.42 6.99
N VAL A 132 6.78 -17.44 6.58
CA VAL A 132 6.13 -16.31 5.92
C VAL A 132 5.59 -15.36 6.99
N SER A 133 6.18 -14.16 7.07
CA SER A 133 5.91 -13.20 8.15
C SER A 133 5.07 -11.99 7.73
N ASN A 134 4.85 -11.80 6.43
CA ASN A 134 4.10 -10.65 5.92
C ASN A 134 3.47 -10.96 4.56
N GLY A 135 2.48 -10.17 4.16
CA GLY A 135 1.85 -10.24 2.85
C GLY A 135 1.17 -8.94 2.50
N ALA A 136 0.71 -8.83 1.26
CA ALA A 136 0.08 -7.63 0.74
C ALA A 136 -1.01 -7.97 -0.26
N VAL A 137 -2.04 -7.14 -0.29
CA VAL A 137 -3.22 -7.32 -1.14
C VAL A 137 -3.57 -5.98 -1.77
N LEU A 138 -3.82 -5.99 -3.07
CA LEU A 138 -4.31 -4.85 -3.82
C LEU A 138 -5.51 -5.32 -4.64
N ILE A 139 -6.66 -4.67 -4.44
CA ILE A 139 -7.89 -4.99 -5.18
C ILE A 139 -8.28 -3.75 -5.98
N THR A 140 -8.42 -3.94 -7.30
CA THR A 140 -8.77 -2.87 -8.23
C THR A 140 -10.04 -3.21 -9.01
N ARG A 141 -10.74 -2.17 -9.49
CA ARG A 141 -11.82 -2.30 -10.46
C ARG A 141 -11.22 -2.24 -11.87
N PRO A 142 -11.21 -3.32 -12.67
CA PRO A 142 -10.46 -3.35 -13.93
C PRO A 142 -10.88 -2.25 -14.94
N PRO A 143 -12.19 -1.97 -15.18
CA PRO A 143 -12.57 -0.95 -16.16
C PRO A 143 -12.13 0.49 -15.82
N THR A 144 -11.82 0.79 -14.56
CA THR A 144 -11.55 2.17 -14.10
C THR A 144 -10.19 2.33 -13.44
N GLY A 145 -9.55 1.24 -13.02
CA GLY A 145 -8.33 1.26 -12.22
C GLY A 145 -8.53 1.73 -10.78
N GLU A 146 -9.78 1.92 -10.33
CA GLU A 146 -10.08 2.34 -8.95
C GLU A 146 -9.55 1.31 -7.96
N ILE A 147 -8.83 1.76 -6.93
CA ILE A 147 -8.34 0.90 -5.84
C ILE A 147 -9.46 0.78 -4.81
N LEU A 148 -9.98 -0.43 -4.65
CA LEU A 148 -11.07 -0.76 -3.73
C LEU A 148 -10.54 -1.20 -2.36
N ALA A 149 -9.37 -1.84 -2.32
CA ALA A 149 -8.66 -2.17 -1.08
C ALA A 149 -7.15 -2.16 -1.32
N MET A 150 -6.39 -1.73 -0.29
CA MET A 150 -4.93 -1.72 -0.31
C MET A 150 -4.38 -2.08 1.08
N LEU A 151 -3.68 -3.20 1.12
CA LEU A 151 -2.99 -3.72 2.28
C LEU A 151 -1.52 -3.89 1.91
N GLY A 152 -0.66 -3.04 2.47
CA GLY A 152 0.78 -3.11 2.28
C GLY A 152 1.51 -4.10 3.19
N SER A 153 0.83 -4.56 4.25
CA SER A 153 1.31 -5.53 5.24
C SER A 153 0.11 -6.20 5.92
N VAL A 154 0.36 -7.31 6.62
CA VAL A 154 -0.66 -8.04 7.41
C VAL A 154 -1.16 -7.25 8.63
N ASP A 155 -0.26 -6.50 9.28
CA ASP A 155 -0.58 -5.62 10.40
C ASP A 155 0.24 -4.35 10.26
N TYR A 156 -0.46 -3.23 9.99
CA TYR A 156 0.17 -1.92 9.84
C TYR A 156 0.86 -1.45 11.12
N PHE A 157 0.31 -1.79 12.28
CA PHE A 157 0.78 -1.31 13.58
C PHE A 157 1.85 -2.22 14.19
N ALA A 158 2.16 -3.35 13.56
CA ALA A 158 3.24 -4.23 13.98
C ALA A 158 4.62 -3.59 13.75
N SER A 159 5.49 -3.72 14.75
CA SER A 159 6.89 -3.30 14.66
C SER A 159 7.78 -4.46 14.20
N PRO A 160 8.86 -4.22 13.41
CA PRO A 160 9.35 -2.91 12.94
C PRO A 160 8.83 -2.49 11.57
N SER A 161 8.17 -3.38 10.83
CA SER A 161 7.94 -3.24 9.39
C SER A 161 6.48 -3.15 8.96
N GLY A 162 5.53 -3.12 9.90
CA GLY A 162 4.10 -3.04 9.58
C GLY A 162 3.72 -1.84 8.71
N THR A 163 4.43 -0.72 8.87
CA THR A 163 4.19 0.50 8.07
C THR A 163 4.75 0.41 6.64
N PHE A 164 5.55 -0.60 6.32
CA PHE A 164 6.12 -0.77 4.99
C PHE A 164 5.05 -1.21 3.99
N ASN A 165 4.74 -0.36 3.02
CA ASN A 165 3.72 -0.66 2.03
C ASN A 165 4.29 -1.43 0.84
N VAL A 166 4.15 -2.76 0.83
CA VAL A 166 4.63 -3.62 -0.25
C VAL A 166 3.94 -3.32 -1.59
N THR A 167 2.71 -2.81 -1.61
CA THR A 167 1.95 -2.59 -2.87
C THR A 167 2.57 -1.51 -3.78
N VAL A 168 3.39 -0.63 -3.20
CA VAL A 168 4.10 0.44 -3.90
C VAL A 168 5.63 0.26 -3.87
N ALA A 169 6.10 -0.83 -3.26
CA ALA A 169 7.51 -1.18 -3.20
C ALA A 169 7.93 -1.97 -4.44
N ASP A 170 9.18 -1.80 -4.86
CA ASP A 170 9.79 -2.59 -5.91
C ASP A 170 10.00 -4.03 -5.42
N ARG A 171 9.44 -5.01 -6.14
CA ARG A 171 9.58 -6.44 -5.88
C ARG A 171 9.69 -7.23 -7.17
N GLN A 172 10.42 -8.34 -7.13
CA GLN A 172 10.48 -9.26 -8.26
C GLN A 172 9.11 -9.96 -8.44
N PRO A 173 8.45 -9.84 -9.62
CA PRO A 173 7.13 -10.42 -9.84
C PRO A 173 7.18 -11.93 -10.10
N GLY A 174 8.38 -12.49 -10.26
CA GLY A 174 8.57 -13.88 -10.68
C GLY A 174 7.85 -14.19 -11.99
N SER A 175 7.19 -15.34 -12.06
CA SER A 175 6.48 -15.78 -13.27
C SER A 175 5.24 -14.95 -13.62
N SER A 176 4.73 -14.10 -12.72
CA SER A 176 3.54 -13.28 -13.00
C SER A 176 3.76 -12.24 -14.10
N ILE A 177 5.01 -11.96 -14.49
CA ILE A 177 5.33 -11.08 -15.64
C ILE A 177 5.17 -11.76 -17.00
N LYS A 178 5.16 -13.10 -17.06
CA LYS A 178 5.12 -13.87 -18.32
C LYS A 178 3.92 -13.51 -19.22
N PRO A 179 2.68 -13.37 -18.70
CA PRO A 179 1.53 -12.96 -19.53
C PRO A 179 1.82 -11.70 -20.35
N ILE A 180 2.47 -10.69 -19.76
CA ILE A 180 2.82 -9.44 -20.45
C ILE A 180 3.80 -9.71 -21.60
N ASN A 181 4.83 -10.53 -21.38
CA ASN A 181 5.79 -10.89 -22.43
C ASN A 181 5.12 -11.62 -23.61
N TYR A 182 4.25 -12.59 -23.32
CA TYR A 182 3.51 -13.29 -24.37
C TYR A 182 2.50 -12.37 -25.08
N ALA A 183 1.79 -11.51 -24.35
CA ALA A 183 0.86 -10.54 -24.91
C ALA A 183 1.54 -9.60 -25.90
N ILE A 184 2.72 -9.06 -25.54
CA ILE A 184 3.54 -8.23 -26.45
C ILE A 184 3.90 -8.98 -27.74
N GLY A 185 4.25 -10.27 -27.64
CA GLY A 185 4.56 -11.10 -28.81
C GLY A 185 3.38 -11.28 -29.75
N ILE A 186 2.19 -11.49 -29.18
CA ILE A 186 0.93 -11.66 -29.91
C ILE A 186 0.52 -10.34 -30.56
N GLU A 187 0.56 -9.24 -29.81
CA GLU A 187 0.19 -7.89 -30.29
C GLU A 187 1.07 -7.46 -31.47
N ARG A 188 2.36 -7.75 -31.39
CA ARG A 188 3.34 -7.50 -32.47
C ARG A 188 3.25 -8.49 -33.62
N LYS A 189 2.30 -9.44 -33.58
CA LYS A 189 2.06 -10.49 -34.59
C LYS A 189 3.29 -11.37 -34.85
N LEU A 190 4.18 -11.50 -33.87
CA LEU A 190 5.37 -12.36 -33.95
C LEU A 190 5.01 -13.82 -33.67
N VAL A 191 3.99 -14.03 -32.84
CA VAL A 191 3.51 -15.35 -32.41
C VAL A 191 1.99 -15.37 -32.32
N THR A 192 1.43 -16.56 -32.27
CA THR A 192 0.01 -16.81 -31.96
C THR A 192 -0.06 -17.78 -30.78
N ALA A 193 -1.25 -17.97 -30.21
CA ALA A 193 -1.46 -18.99 -29.18
C ALA A 193 -1.08 -20.42 -29.63
N ALA A 194 -1.00 -20.68 -30.95
CA ALA A 194 -0.61 -21.95 -31.53
C ALA A 194 0.89 -22.05 -31.89
N THR A 195 1.65 -20.95 -31.81
CA THR A 195 3.09 -20.97 -32.09
C THR A 195 3.79 -21.95 -31.15
N VAL A 196 4.63 -22.80 -31.73
CA VAL A 196 5.34 -23.85 -30.98
C VAL A 196 6.70 -23.33 -30.52
N PHE A 197 6.96 -23.45 -29.22
CA PHE A 197 8.29 -23.35 -28.64
C PHE A 197 8.79 -24.74 -28.26
N ILE A 198 10.05 -25.02 -28.54
CA ILE A 198 10.70 -26.25 -28.09
C ILE A 198 11.19 -26.03 -26.66
N ASP A 199 10.61 -26.71 -25.68
CA ASP A 199 11.07 -26.79 -24.30
C ASP A 199 12.13 -27.90 -24.18
N SER A 200 13.40 -27.51 -24.33
CA SER A 200 14.58 -28.38 -24.30
C SER A 200 15.74 -27.66 -23.62
N PRO A 201 16.80 -28.37 -23.17
CA PRO A 201 17.99 -27.72 -22.62
C PRO A 201 18.47 -26.62 -23.57
N THR A 202 18.44 -25.37 -23.10
CA THR A 202 18.78 -24.21 -23.92
C THR A 202 19.57 -23.23 -23.07
N CYS A 203 20.76 -22.85 -23.54
CA CYS A 203 21.56 -21.79 -22.95
C CYS A 203 21.56 -20.58 -23.88
N PHE A 204 21.40 -19.40 -23.31
CA PHE A 204 21.35 -18.13 -24.03
C PHE A 204 22.63 -17.34 -23.74
N SER A 205 23.33 -16.95 -24.80
CA SER A 205 24.53 -16.11 -24.68
C SER A 205 24.14 -14.64 -24.72
N GLY A 206 24.69 -13.84 -23.80
CA GLY A 206 24.48 -12.40 -23.71
C GLY A 206 25.77 -11.62 -23.87
N ARG A 207 25.69 -10.39 -24.38
CA ARG A 207 26.85 -9.49 -24.48
C ARG A 207 27.38 -9.17 -23.08
N GLY A 208 28.66 -9.46 -22.83
CA GLY A 208 29.30 -9.21 -21.54
C GLY A 208 29.07 -10.29 -20.48
N GLN A 209 28.41 -11.42 -20.80
CA GLN A 209 28.28 -12.54 -19.87
C GLN A 209 29.34 -13.62 -20.16
N PRO A 210 30.23 -13.95 -19.21
CA PRO A 210 31.28 -14.96 -19.41
C PRO A 210 30.74 -16.40 -19.44
N LYS A 211 29.53 -16.63 -18.92
CA LYS A 211 28.81 -17.90 -18.99
C LYS A 211 27.42 -17.67 -19.59
N GLY A 212 26.96 -18.64 -20.38
CA GLY A 212 25.59 -18.62 -20.90
C GLY A 212 24.56 -18.76 -19.79
N TYR A 213 23.43 -18.07 -19.94
CA TYR A 213 22.27 -18.19 -19.07
C TYR A 213 21.46 -19.43 -19.47
N CYS A 214 21.44 -20.46 -18.62
CA CYS A 214 20.78 -21.74 -18.87
C CYS A 214 19.61 -21.92 -17.90
N PRO A 215 18.41 -21.41 -18.20
CA PRO A 215 17.24 -21.58 -17.32
C PRO A 215 16.76 -23.04 -17.28
N VAL A 216 16.14 -23.42 -16.17
CA VAL A 216 15.45 -24.70 -15.98
C VAL A 216 13.98 -24.46 -15.66
N ASN A 217 13.12 -25.44 -15.94
CA ASN A 217 11.73 -25.41 -15.48
C ASN A 217 11.64 -25.76 -14.00
N TYR A 218 10.55 -25.33 -13.34
CA TYR A 218 10.35 -25.52 -11.90
C TYR A 218 10.29 -27.01 -11.51
N ASP A 219 9.91 -27.88 -12.44
CA ASP A 219 9.80 -29.33 -12.26
C ASP A 219 11.06 -30.11 -12.65
N GLY A 220 12.12 -29.40 -13.10
CA GLY A 220 13.37 -29.99 -13.55
C GLY A 220 13.29 -30.79 -14.85
N LYS A 221 12.18 -30.72 -15.59
CA LYS A 221 11.95 -31.50 -16.82
C LYS A 221 11.90 -30.61 -18.07
N PHE A 222 11.92 -31.28 -19.23
CA PHE A 222 11.77 -30.68 -20.55
C PHE A 222 10.60 -31.34 -21.26
N HIS A 223 9.70 -30.54 -21.85
CA HIS A 223 8.42 -30.99 -22.38
C HIS A 223 8.38 -31.03 -23.91
N GLY A 224 9.53 -30.85 -24.58
CA GLY A 224 9.61 -30.91 -26.03
C GLY A 224 8.78 -29.81 -26.69
N GLN A 225 8.06 -30.14 -27.76
CA GLN A 225 7.26 -29.16 -28.48
C GLN A 225 6.03 -28.74 -27.67
N GLN A 226 5.93 -27.45 -27.34
CA GLN A 226 4.83 -26.88 -26.60
C GLN A 226 4.24 -25.69 -27.35
N ALA A 227 2.93 -25.68 -27.56
CA ALA A 227 2.27 -24.48 -28.06
C ALA A 227 2.28 -23.38 -26.98
N LEU A 228 2.38 -22.12 -27.41
CA LEU A 228 2.45 -20.94 -26.54
C LEU A 228 1.40 -20.97 -25.42
N ARG A 229 0.13 -21.28 -25.75
CA ARG A 229 -0.96 -21.36 -24.75
C ARG A 229 -0.68 -22.35 -23.63
N PHE A 230 -0.08 -23.50 -23.95
CA PHE A 230 0.27 -24.52 -22.95
C PHE A 230 1.53 -24.14 -22.19
N SER A 231 2.50 -23.52 -22.85
CA SER A 231 3.70 -22.98 -22.18
C SER A 231 3.35 -21.90 -21.17
N LEU A 232 2.44 -20.98 -21.51
CA LEU A 232 1.94 -19.96 -20.58
C LEU A 232 1.09 -20.60 -19.47
N GLY A 233 0.14 -21.48 -19.82
CA GLY A 233 -0.74 -22.15 -18.84
C GLY A 233 0.01 -22.99 -17.80
N ASN A 234 1.14 -23.59 -18.17
CA ASN A 234 2.00 -24.34 -17.24
C ASN A 234 3.19 -23.51 -16.72
N SER A 235 3.28 -22.23 -17.08
CA SER A 235 4.35 -21.33 -16.66
C SER A 235 5.75 -21.87 -16.95
N PHE A 236 5.97 -22.55 -18.08
CA PHE A 236 7.30 -23.07 -18.41
C PHE A 236 8.31 -21.93 -18.65
N ASN A 237 9.50 -22.06 -18.04
CA ASN A 237 10.52 -21.01 -18.02
C ASN A 237 11.21 -20.87 -19.37
N ILE A 238 11.60 -21.99 -19.98
CA ILE A 238 12.40 -21.96 -21.22
C ILE A 238 11.61 -21.36 -22.39
N PRO A 239 10.34 -21.76 -22.66
CA PRO A 239 9.51 -21.07 -23.65
C PRO A 239 9.35 -19.57 -23.37
N ALA A 240 9.20 -19.15 -22.11
CA ALA A 240 9.08 -17.73 -21.77
C ALA A 240 10.36 -16.95 -22.08
N VAL A 241 11.53 -17.54 -21.81
CA VAL A 241 12.84 -16.96 -22.18
C VAL A 241 13.00 -16.90 -23.70
N LYS A 242 12.56 -17.92 -24.44
CA LYS A 242 12.52 -17.89 -25.91
C LYS A 242 11.59 -16.80 -26.43
N MET A 243 10.42 -16.61 -25.81
CA MET A 243 9.51 -15.52 -26.16
C MET A 243 10.16 -14.15 -25.93
N LEU A 244 10.84 -13.96 -24.80
CA LEU A 244 11.54 -12.68 -24.56
C LEU A 244 12.69 -12.47 -25.56
N ALA A 245 13.38 -13.54 -25.97
CA ALA A 245 14.40 -13.46 -27.02
C ALA A 245 13.79 -13.06 -28.38
N VAL A 246 12.59 -13.58 -28.72
CA VAL A 246 11.83 -13.19 -29.92
C VAL A 246 11.39 -11.72 -29.86
N ASN A 247 10.89 -11.28 -28.70
CA ASN A 247 10.50 -9.89 -28.51
C ASN A 247 11.70 -8.94 -28.55
N GLY A 248 12.82 -9.34 -27.96
CA GLY A 248 13.95 -8.48 -27.61
C GLY A 248 13.69 -7.71 -26.30
N VAL A 249 14.70 -7.61 -25.44
CA VAL A 249 14.61 -6.94 -24.13
C VAL A 249 14.22 -5.46 -24.29
N GLU A 250 14.80 -4.76 -25.26
CA GLU A 250 14.50 -3.36 -25.53
C GLU A 250 13.03 -3.13 -25.86
N ASN A 251 12.48 -3.94 -26.78
CA ASN A 251 11.06 -3.83 -27.14
C ASN A 251 10.15 -4.26 -25.99
N PHE A 252 10.56 -5.25 -25.18
CA PHE A 252 9.78 -5.66 -24.01
C PHE A 252 9.70 -4.54 -22.98
N VAL A 253 10.84 -3.92 -22.63
CA VAL A 253 10.88 -2.78 -21.70
C VAL A 253 10.07 -1.60 -22.23
N ALA A 254 10.24 -1.25 -23.52
CA ALA A 254 9.47 -0.19 -24.14
C ALA A 254 7.96 -0.48 -24.14
N SER A 255 7.54 -1.69 -24.51
CA SER A 255 6.13 -2.07 -24.59
C SER A 255 5.49 -2.26 -23.22
N ALA A 256 6.24 -2.71 -22.21
CA ALA A 256 5.73 -2.87 -20.85
C ALA A 256 5.23 -1.55 -20.24
N SER A 257 5.83 -0.42 -20.63
CA SER A 257 5.35 0.91 -20.22
C SER A 257 3.93 1.21 -20.71
N ALA A 258 3.54 0.71 -21.89
CA ALA A 258 2.17 0.84 -22.40
C ALA A 258 1.15 0.00 -21.62
N PHE A 259 1.60 -1.04 -20.92
CA PHE A 259 0.81 -1.80 -19.94
C PHE A 259 0.87 -1.16 -18.53
N GLY A 260 1.49 0.00 -18.36
CA GLY A 260 1.58 0.70 -17.06
C GLY A 260 2.76 0.27 -16.19
N ILE A 261 3.66 -0.59 -16.67
CA ILE A 261 4.88 -0.99 -15.95
C ILE A 261 6.00 0.00 -16.27
N ASN A 262 6.27 0.90 -15.31
CA ASN A 262 7.25 1.97 -15.43
C ASN A 262 8.51 1.73 -14.59
N SER A 263 8.54 0.68 -13.76
CA SER A 263 9.74 0.29 -13.01
C SER A 263 10.90 -0.12 -13.92
N PHE A 264 10.65 -0.57 -15.16
CA PHE A 264 11.69 -0.89 -16.13
C PHE A 264 12.13 0.36 -16.89
N LYS A 265 13.31 0.90 -16.55
CA LYS A 265 13.79 2.19 -17.09
C LYS A 265 14.79 2.04 -18.24
N ASP A 266 15.92 1.39 -17.99
CA ASP A 266 16.99 1.22 -19.00
C ASP A 266 17.08 -0.26 -19.40
N PRO A 267 16.76 -0.62 -20.66
CA PRO A 267 16.84 -2.00 -21.13
C PRO A 267 18.24 -2.62 -21.00
N LYS A 268 19.30 -1.80 -20.92
CA LYS A 268 20.68 -2.29 -20.73
C LYS A 268 20.92 -2.92 -19.36
N ASN A 269 20.07 -2.60 -18.38
CA ASN A 269 20.16 -3.17 -17.04
C ASN A 269 19.54 -4.57 -16.95
N TYR A 270 18.90 -5.05 -18.02
CA TYR A 270 18.15 -6.29 -18.00
C TYR A 270 18.68 -7.30 -19.02
N GLY A 271 18.55 -8.57 -18.66
CA GLY A 271 18.80 -9.70 -19.54
C GLY A 271 17.52 -10.51 -19.79
N LEU A 272 17.66 -11.66 -20.44
CA LEU A 272 16.51 -12.54 -20.71
C LEU A 272 15.88 -13.15 -19.44
N SER A 273 16.52 -13.03 -18.28
CA SER A 273 15.91 -13.37 -16.99
C SER A 273 14.74 -12.44 -16.61
N LEU A 274 14.59 -11.30 -17.27
CA LEU A 274 13.52 -10.34 -16.98
C LEU A 274 12.12 -10.97 -17.08
N THR A 275 11.89 -11.86 -18.05
CA THR A 275 10.61 -12.58 -18.19
C THR A 275 10.33 -13.59 -17.09
N LEU A 276 11.32 -13.89 -16.24
CA LEU A 276 11.17 -14.76 -15.06
C LEU A 276 11.16 -13.94 -13.76
N GLY A 277 11.04 -12.61 -13.86
CA GLY A 277 11.06 -11.71 -12.70
C GLY A 277 12.45 -11.18 -12.33
N GLY A 278 13.42 -11.23 -13.25
CA GLY A 278 14.76 -10.67 -13.04
C GLY A 278 14.84 -9.13 -12.95
N GLY A 279 13.70 -8.45 -12.93
CA GLY A 279 13.57 -7.02 -12.66
C GLY A 279 12.44 -6.78 -11.67
N GLU A 280 12.52 -5.68 -10.94
CA GLU A 280 11.53 -5.34 -9.92
C GLU A 280 10.41 -4.47 -10.51
N VAL A 281 9.19 -4.68 -10.02
CA VAL A 281 7.98 -3.92 -10.36
C VAL A 281 7.16 -3.68 -9.11
N LYS A 282 6.24 -2.72 -9.18
CA LYS A 282 5.26 -2.47 -8.10
C LYS A 282 3.99 -3.26 -8.34
N MET A 283 3.32 -3.68 -7.26
CA MET A 283 2.03 -4.36 -7.35
C MET A 283 0.95 -3.48 -8.00
N THR A 284 1.00 -2.16 -7.76
CA THR A 284 0.14 -1.16 -8.41
C THR A 284 0.34 -1.09 -9.94
N GLU A 285 1.57 -1.25 -10.42
CA GLU A 285 1.85 -1.34 -11.86
C GLU A 285 1.35 -2.66 -12.44
N MET A 286 1.55 -3.77 -11.72
CA MET A 286 1.02 -5.08 -12.15
C MET A 286 -0.51 -5.10 -12.20
N ALA A 287 -1.20 -4.48 -11.23
CA ALA A 287 -2.66 -4.37 -11.27
C ALA A 287 -3.15 -3.58 -12.49
N THR A 288 -2.42 -2.53 -12.88
CA THR A 288 -2.69 -1.77 -14.11
C THR A 288 -2.49 -2.64 -15.35
N ALA A 289 -1.40 -3.41 -15.41
CA ALA A 289 -1.05 -4.25 -16.55
C ALA A 289 -2.02 -5.42 -16.79
N PHE A 290 -2.79 -5.83 -15.77
CA PHE A 290 -3.75 -6.93 -15.83
C PHE A 290 -5.21 -6.48 -15.93
N SER A 291 -5.48 -5.17 -15.95
CA SER A 291 -6.82 -4.59 -16.08
C SER A 291 -7.19 -4.32 -17.53
#